data_AF-A0A946WUX4-F1
#
_entry.id   AF-A0A946WUX4-F1
#
_cell.length_a   1.000
_cell.length_b   1.000
_cell.length_c   1.000
_cell.angle_alpha   90.00
_cell.angle_beta   90.00
_cell.angle_gamma   90.00
#
_symmetry.space_group_name_H-M   'P 1'
#
loop_
_entity.id
_entity.type
_entity.pdbx_description
1 polymer ?
#
loop_
_entity_poly.entity_id
_entity_poly.type
_entity_poly.pdbx_seq_one_letter_code
_entity_poly.pdbx_strand_id
1 'polypeptide(L)'
;MNFTTVNAQFTGYTVELDTMFLEEGSDLEFFGTYRVYANFTNQNDAISALFSDVAALDTPPMFIDAPCGCHNPVSGSAIMDATNTTAFWSTFPDWEFDTYWTIGMTSGDAVGLLPQHIGMPGGDEICSTSTNDGTVYVLGIPPNALAGVELSILIAQVTTCGDWSLQTCIQTFINADQTNLAQSCPDLLEVAHPYLDGECVNDSDGDGVCDEFEIAGCSEPEACNYEPNATDDSMDCDYTCYGCIEEGACNYNSIATVDDGTCDYLSCAGCMNSMACNFDIDATIEDSTCILPGDPCDDGYENSINDEIQPSCECQGIGCNDPDACNYEPNAIPNASLCNYITLFAISGEVNPTANMLFSYSYPNTSGSTYDWVSTSGDITDGEGTSDVNVSWWGGGAGFLCVTETNSGGCSGEEVCFSVNISAVSIDELEDGDFMVFPSPASTDVHIIIQNGVGSGELFIRDNSGRLVRRCYLQNETTINVSDLPRGAYLFQLNLQAEQPSYRRVILN
;
A
#
# COMPACT_ATOMS: atom_id res chain seq x y z
N MET A 1 -41.29 22.52 37.53
CA MET A 1 -39.85 22.17 37.53
C MET A 1 -39.23 22.92 36.37
N ASN A 2 -38.37 23.88 36.69
CA ASN A 2 -37.56 24.63 35.72
C ASN A 2 -36.72 23.65 34.92
N PHE A 3 -36.88 23.66 33.60
CA PHE A 3 -35.87 23.14 32.70
C PHE A 3 -35.02 24.35 32.30
N THR A 4 -33.86 24.47 32.94
CA THR A 4 -32.79 25.38 32.54
C THR A 4 -32.32 24.98 31.14
N THR A 5 -32.59 25.84 30.18
CA THR A 5 -31.98 25.86 28.85
C THR A 5 -30.47 26.06 28.99
N VAL A 6 -29.66 25.08 28.61
CA VAL A 6 -28.22 25.30 28.43
C VAL A 6 -28.04 25.84 27.02
N ASN A 7 -28.13 27.16 26.90
CA ASN A 7 -27.82 27.94 25.71
C ASN A 7 -26.30 27.93 25.47
N ALA A 8 -25.84 28.08 24.22
CA ALA A 8 -24.46 28.49 23.92
C ALA A 8 -24.04 29.65 24.83
N GLN A 9 -22.79 29.65 25.27
CA GLN A 9 -22.23 30.73 26.07
C GLN A 9 -20.93 31.14 25.41
N PHE A 10 -21.01 32.05 24.43
CA PHE A 10 -19.88 32.92 24.15
C PHE A 10 -19.46 33.57 25.48
N THR A 11 -18.18 33.48 25.81
CA THR A 11 -17.67 33.88 27.14
C THR A 11 -16.88 35.18 27.10
N GLY A 12 -16.47 35.65 25.92
CA GLY A 12 -15.68 36.85 25.75
C GLY A 12 -14.56 36.66 24.73
N TYR A 13 -13.75 37.69 24.57
CA TYR A 13 -12.55 37.66 23.74
C TYR A 13 -11.30 37.37 24.57
N THR A 14 -10.36 36.66 23.96
CA THR A 14 -8.97 36.54 24.43
C THR A 14 -8.03 37.02 23.33
N VAL A 15 -6.87 37.48 23.75
CA VAL A 15 -5.81 37.94 22.84
C VAL A 15 -4.55 37.18 23.17
N GLU A 16 -3.89 36.74 22.12
CA GLU A 16 -2.57 36.13 22.18
C GLU A 16 -1.62 37.00 21.36
N LEU A 17 -0.46 37.33 21.94
CA LEU A 17 0.65 37.89 21.18
C LEU A 17 1.33 36.73 20.46
N ASP A 18 1.26 36.73 19.13
CA ASP A 18 1.77 35.66 18.27
C ASP A 18 3.25 35.91 17.92
N THR A 19 3.59 37.13 17.50
CA THR A 19 4.94 37.52 17.08
C THR A 19 5.27 38.94 17.55
N MET A 20 6.49 39.15 18.05
CA MET A 20 7.07 40.46 18.34
C MET A 20 8.26 40.70 17.41
N PHE A 21 8.30 41.85 16.75
CA PHE A 21 9.35 42.21 15.81
C PHE A 21 10.40 43.09 16.50
N LEU A 22 11.60 42.54 16.72
CA LEU A 22 12.70 43.23 17.41
C LEU A 22 13.93 43.46 16.53
N GLU A 23 13.83 43.20 15.22
CA GLU A 23 14.95 43.42 14.29
C GLU A 23 15.16 44.92 14.06
N GLU A 24 16.30 45.43 14.55
CA GLU A 24 16.70 46.84 14.41
C GLU A 24 16.67 47.29 12.93
N GLY A 25 15.94 48.37 12.65
CA GLY A 25 15.86 48.96 11.32
C GLY A 25 14.93 48.25 10.34
N SER A 26 14.14 47.27 10.79
CA SER A 26 13.06 46.68 10.00
C SER A 26 11.83 47.60 9.94
N ASP A 27 11.01 47.47 8.89
CA ASP A 27 9.78 48.27 8.73
C ASP A 27 8.71 47.96 9.81
N LEU A 28 8.85 46.81 10.48
CA LEU A 28 7.98 46.34 11.56
C LEU A 28 8.65 46.40 12.93
N GLU A 29 9.77 47.10 13.08
CA GLU A 29 10.45 47.22 14.38
C GLU A 29 9.48 47.70 15.47
N PHE A 30 9.43 46.93 16.58
CA PHE A 30 8.50 47.08 17.71
C PHE A 30 7.01 46.85 17.43
N PHE A 31 6.64 46.31 16.26
CA PHE A 31 5.28 45.82 16.05
C PHE A 31 5.08 44.49 16.77
N GLY A 32 3.90 44.31 17.34
CA GLY A 32 3.38 43.03 17.81
C GLY A 32 2.22 42.58 16.93
N THR A 33 2.24 41.32 16.49
CA THR A 33 1.09 40.65 15.85
C THR A 33 0.28 39.93 16.91
N TYR A 34 -0.98 40.33 17.04
CA TYR A 34 -1.94 39.81 18.01
C TYR A 34 -3.03 39.02 17.32
N ARG A 35 -3.38 37.86 17.88
CA ARG A 35 -4.51 37.04 17.43
C ARG A 35 -5.65 37.14 18.43
N VAL A 36 -6.82 37.52 17.92
CA VAL A 36 -8.02 37.75 18.75
C VAL A 36 -8.98 36.59 18.57
N TYR A 37 -9.31 35.92 19.67
CA TYR A 37 -10.16 34.75 19.67
C TYR A 37 -11.48 35.01 20.40
N ALA A 38 -12.57 34.53 19.83
CA ALA A 38 -13.86 34.42 20.50
C ALA A 38 -13.97 33.06 21.20
N ASN A 39 -14.25 33.06 22.51
CA ASN A 39 -14.26 31.86 23.33
C ASN A 39 -15.68 31.33 23.61
N PHE A 40 -15.81 30.01 23.61
CA PHE A 40 -17.08 29.29 23.77
C PHE A 40 -17.00 28.25 24.87
N THR A 41 -18.16 27.77 25.31
CA THR A 41 -18.27 26.66 26.27
C THR A 41 -18.62 25.33 25.59
N ASN A 42 -18.84 25.34 24.27
CA ASN A 42 -19.30 24.19 23.51
C ASN A 42 -18.66 24.16 22.13
N GLN A 43 -18.04 23.03 21.79
CA GLN A 43 -17.35 22.78 20.52
C GLN A 43 -18.23 22.89 19.28
N ASN A 44 -19.55 22.73 19.43
CA ASN A 44 -20.49 22.77 18.32
C ASN A 44 -21.08 24.16 18.10
N ASP A 45 -20.74 25.16 18.92
CA ASP A 45 -21.17 26.53 18.67
C ASP A 45 -20.42 27.08 17.44
N ALA A 46 -21.14 27.85 16.62
CA ALA A 46 -20.58 28.38 15.38
C ALA A 46 -20.81 29.89 15.23
N ILE A 47 -19.78 30.63 14.82
CA ILE A 47 -19.92 32.06 14.48
C ILE A 47 -20.51 32.19 13.09
N SER A 48 -21.59 32.94 12.99
CA SER A 48 -22.20 33.30 11.71
C SER A 48 -21.79 34.70 11.24
N ALA A 49 -21.62 35.63 12.19
CA ALA A 49 -21.23 37.00 11.88
C ALA A 49 -20.57 37.69 13.08
N LEU A 50 -19.63 38.59 12.77
CA LEU A 50 -19.24 39.73 13.58
C LEU A 50 -20.01 40.94 13.06
N PHE A 51 -20.56 41.77 13.93
CA PHE A 51 -21.43 42.85 13.48
C PHE A 51 -21.50 44.03 14.43
N SER A 52 -21.97 45.14 13.88
CA SER A 52 -22.53 46.29 14.58
C SER A 52 -23.76 46.74 13.80
N ASP A 53 -24.80 47.10 14.53
CA ASP A 53 -26.03 47.73 14.06
C ASP A 53 -26.49 48.69 15.17
N VAL A 54 -25.86 49.87 15.19
CA VAL A 54 -26.15 50.91 16.19
C VAL A 54 -27.58 51.42 15.97
N ALA A 55 -27.99 51.57 14.72
CA ALA A 55 -29.27 52.21 14.40
C ALA A 55 -30.50 51.36 14.76
N ALA A 56 -30.45 50.05 14.54
CA ALA A 56 -31.59 49.16 14.76
C ALA A 56 -31.51 48.35 16.05
N LEU A 57 -30.30 47.98 16.50
CA LEU A 57 -30.10 47.09 17.64
C LEU A 57 -29.45 47.77 18.87
N ASP A 58 -29.10 49.06 18.79
CA ASP A 58 -28.43 49.81 19.87
C ASP A 58 -27.14 49.12 20.35
N THR A 59 -26.45 48.47 19.41
CA THR A 59 -25.15 47.83 19.66
C THR A 59 -24.03 48.88 19.67
N PRO A 60 -22.89 48.61 20.35
CA PRO A 60 -21.71 49.46 20.22
C PRO A 60 -21.12 49.37 18.80
N PRO A 61 -20.46 50.44 18.31
CA PRO A 61 -19.81 50.43 17.00
C PRO A 61 -18.69 49.37 16.93
N MET A 62 -18.48 48.81 15.74
CA MET A 62 -17.43 47.85 15.45
C MET A 62 -16.15 48.57 14.99
N PHE A 63 -15.00 48.27 15.60
CA PHE A 63 -13.72 48.87 15.22
C PHE A 63 -12.51 48.08 15.75
N ILE A 64 -11.37 48.33 15.11
CA ILE A 64 -10.03 48.14 15.66
C ILE A 64 -9.45 49.56 15.76
N ASP A 65 -8.99 49.96 16.93
CA ASP A 65 -8.38 51.28 17.16
C ASP A 65 -6.93 51.07 17.61
N ALA A 66 -5.99 51.34 16.70
CA ALA A 66 -4.55 51.27 16.94
C ALA A 66 -3.94 52.66 16.66
N PRO A 67 -3.79 53.53 17.68
CA PRO A 67 -3.42 54.93 17.49
C PRO A 67 -2.06 55.19 16.85
N CYS A 68 -1.10 54.27 17.01
CA CYS A 68 0.21 54.37 16.36
C CYS A 68 0.20 53.88 14.89
N GLY A 69 -0.94 53.36 14.43
CA GLY A 69 -1.10 52.71 13.13
C GLY A 69 -1.00 51.20 13.25
N CYS A 70 -1.40 50.50 12.18
CA CYS A 70 -1.23 49.06 12.07
C CYS A 70 -0.65 48.69 10.72
N HIS A 71 -0.03 47.51 10.67
CA HIS A 71 0.51 46.96 9.44
C HIS A 71 -0.63 46.46 8.57
N ASN A 72 -0.78 47.09 7.40
CA ASN A 72 -1.66 46.66 6.33
C ASN A 72 -0.96 46.86 4.98
N PRO A 73 -0.23 45.86 4.48
CA PRO A 73 0.54 45.98 3.24
C PRO A 73 -0.34 45.96 1.98
N VAL A 74 -1.61 45.55 2.06
CA VAL A 74 -2.50 45.39 0.90
C VAL A 74 -3.66 46.38 0.98
N SER A 75 -3.52 47.48 0.25
CA SER A 75 -4.54 48.53 0.24
C SER A 75 -5.92 48.01 -0.15
N GLY A 76 -6.92 48.37 0.66
CA GLY A 76 -8.32 48.02 0.45
C GLY A 76 -8.77 46.65 0.99
N SER A 77 -7.87 45.81 1.51
CA SER A 77 -8.26 44.59 2.21
C SER A 77 -8.38 44.85 3.72
N ALA A 78 -9.60 44.75 4.26
CA ALA A 78 -9.87 44.86 5.70
C ALA A 78 -10.18 43.50 6.35
N ILE A 79 -10.18 42.44 5.53
CA ILE A 79 -10.74 41.13 5.88
C ILE A 79 -9.91 40.05 5.20
N MET A 80 -9.69 38.93 5.90
CA MET A 80 -9.03 37.76 5.35
C MET A 80 -9.64 37.36 4.00
N ASP A 81 -8.81 37.34 2.96
CA ASP A 81 -9.19 37.02 1.59
C ASP A 81 -8.21 36.02 0.96
N ALA A 82 -8.46 35.64 -0.30
CA ALA A 82 -7.68 34.63 -1.01
C ALA A 82 -6.25 35.07 -1.38
N THR A 83 -5.90 36.36 -1.24
CA THR A 83 -4.58 36.89 -1.58
C THR A 83 -3.56 36.65 -0.45
N ASN A 84 -4.02 36.55 0.79
CA ASN A 84 -3.18 36.27 1.96
C ASN A 84 -3.01 34.74 2.18
N THR A 85 -2.40 34.04 1.23
CA THR A 85 -2.17 32.58 1.26
C THR A 85 -0.77 32.22 1.73
N THR A 86 -0.65 31.10 2.45
CA THR A 86 0.63 30.54 2.91
C THR A 86 1.65 30.31 1.78
N ALA A 87 1.17 30.10 0.55
CA ALA A 87 2.02 29.91 -0.63
C ALA A 87 2.83 31.16 -1.02
N PHE A 88 2.42 32.35 -0.58
CA PHE A 88 3.10 33.61 -0.90
C PHE A 88 3.94 34.16 0.25
N TRP A 89 3.76 33.70 1.49
CA TRP A 89 4.48 34.22 2.66
C TRP A 89 6.00 34.07 2.53
N SER A 90 6.50 33.02 1.86
CA SER A 90 7.95 32.89 1.61
C SER A 90 8.52 33.94 0.66
N THR A 91 7.67 34.55 -0.18
CA THR A 91 8.07 35.57 -1.18
C THR A 91 7.72 36.98 -0.72
N PHE A 92 6.63 37.13 0.05
CA PHE A 92 6.14 38.37 0.64
C PHE A 92 5.81 38.12 2.11
N PRO A 93 6.82 38.06 3.00
CA PRO A 93 6.63 37.76 4.42
C PRO A 93 5.67 38.74 5.11
N ASP A 94 5.72 40.01 4.72
CA ASP A 94 4.88 41.07 5.28
C ASP A 94 3.38 40.78 5.19
N TRP A 95 2.94 39.96 4.22
CA TRP A 95 1.52 39.66 4.02
C TRP A 95 0.97 38.72 5.10
N GLU A 96 1.82 37.88 5.69
CA GLU A 96 1.42 37.00 6.80
C GLU A 96 0.92 37.82 8.00
N PHE A 97 1.54 38.97 8.23
CA PHE A 97 1.31 39.83 9.38
C PHE A 97 0.31 40.96 9.12
N ASP A 98 -0.44 40.90 8.02
CA ASP A 98 -1.51 41.86 7.70
C ASP A 98 -2.56 41.95 8.82
N THR A 99 -3.17 43.13 9.00
CA THR A 99 -4.23 43.38 9.96
C THR A 99 -5.60 43.20 9.30
N TYR A 100 -6.39 42.25 9.79
CA TYR A 100 -7.65 41.87 9.16
C TYR A 100 -8.69 41.35 10.14
N TRP A 101 -9.97 41.46 9.75
CA TRP A 101 -11.05 40.69 10.35
C TRP A 101 -11.19 39.30 9.71
N THR A 102 -11.62 38.31 10.49
CA THR A 102 -11.81 36.94 10.00
C THR A 102 -12.92 36.21 10.77
N ILE A 103 -13.31 35.04 10.30
CA ILE A 103 -14.07 34.05 11.08
C ILE A 103 -13.34 32.72 10.90
N GLY A 104 -12.42 32.44 11.82
CA GLY A 104 -11.61 31.22 11.92
C GLY A 104 -10.68 30.91 10.75
N MET A 105 -10.50 31.84 9.81
CA MET A 105 -9.48 31.69 8.77
C MET A 105 -8.17 32.30 9.29
N THR A 106 -7.14 31.45 9.44
CA THR A 106 -5.77 31.85 9.79
C THR A 106 -4.95 32.26 8.57
N SER A 107 -5.40 31.87 7.36
CA SER A 107 -4.82 32.24 6.07
C SER A 107 -5.89 32.11 4.99
N GLY A 108 -5.66 32.70 3.82
CA GLY A 108 -6.58 32.71 2.69
C GLY A 108 -6.84 31.34 2.07
N ASP A 109 -5.96 30.39 2.34
CA ASP A 109 -5.99 28.99 1.91
C ASP A 109 -6.29 28.00 3.06
N ALA A 110 -6.58 28.49 4.26
CA ALA A 110 -7.00 27.66 5.39
C ALA A 110 -8.31 26.90 5.05
N VAL A 111 -8.51 25.75 5.71
CA VAL A 111 -9.70 24.92 5.49
C VAL A 111 -10.94 25.65 5.98
N GLY A 112 -11.83 26.03 5.05
CA GLY A 112 -13.02 26.78 5.42
C GLY A 112 -13.68 27.51 4.27
N LEU A 113 -14.50 28.49 4.61
CA LEU A 113 -14.98 29.50 3.69
C LEU A 113 -14.46 30.87 4.13
N LEU A 114 -13.94 31.62 3.16
CA LEU A 114 -13.53 33.01 3.38
C LEU A 114 -14.72 33.86 3.85
N PRO A 115 -14.52 34.73 4.84
CA PRO A 115 -15.53 35.67 5.28
C PRO A 115 -15.92 36.65 4.16
N GLN A 116 -17.13 37.18 4.26
CA GLN A 116 -17.69 38.23 3.41
C GLN A 116 -18.06 39.43 4.30
N HIS A 117 -18.28 40.59 3.70
CA HIS A 117 -18.63 41.77 4.48
C HIS A 117 -19.54 42.75 3.79
N ILE A 118 -20.19 43.56 4.62
CA ILE A 118 -21.02 44.69 4.22
C ILE A 118 -20.74 45.84 5.20
N GLY A 119 -20.55 47.05 4.68
CA GLY A 119 -20.46 48.26 5.51
C GLY A 119 -19.15 48.40 6.29
N MET A 120 -18.13 47.59 6.01
CA MET A 120 -16.80 47.73 6.63
C MET A 120 -15.97 48.83 5.94
N PRO A 121 -15.01 49.46 6.65
CA PRO A 121 -14.09 50.43 6.07
C PRO A 121 -13.16 49.76 5.04
N GLY A 122 -12.49 50.56 4.23
CA GLY A 122 -11.39 50.05 3.40
C GLY A 122 -10.21 49.59 4.27
N GLY A 123 -9.36 48.72 3.71
CA GLY A 123 -8.18 48.20 4.40
C GLY A 123 -7.30 49.29 5.04
N ASP A 124 -7.02 50.36 4.30
CA ASP A 124 -6.18 51.49 4.76
C ASP A 124 -6.71 52.20 6.01
N GLU A 125 -7.98 51.99 6.36
CA GLU A 125 -8.67 52.64 7.47
C GLU A 125 -9.09 51.65 8.59
N ILE A 126 -8.70 50.36 8.48
CA ILE A 126 -9.17 49.28 9.38
C ILE A 126 -8.87 49.56 10.86
N CYS A 127 -7.78 50.28 11.15
CA CYS A 127 -7.28 50.52 12.50
C CYS A 127 -7.59 51.91 13.07
N SER A 128 -8.36 52.73 12.35
CA SER A 128 -8.65 54.12 12.77
C SER A 128 -10.12 54.52 12.60
N THR A 129 -10.94 53.66 11.99
CA THR A 129 -12.31 53.98 11.64
C THR A 129 -13.30 53.09 12.38
N SER A 130 -14.31 53.74 12.99
CA SER A 130 -15.44 53.05 13.60
C SER A 130 -16.59 52.81 12.64
N THR A 131 -17.17 51.61 12.68
CA THR A 131 -18.34 51.23 11.88
C THR A 131 -19.59 51.09 12.73
N ASN A 132 -20.59 51.93 12.47
CA ASN A 132 -21.87 51.87 13.20
C ASN A 132 -22.78 50.74 12.68
N ASP A 133 -22.82 50.52 11.37
CA ASP A 133 -23.71 49.55 10.74
C ASP A 133 -22.92 48.73 9.72
N GLY A 134 -22.38 47.59 10.16
CA GLY A 134 -21.51 46.76 9.34
C GLY A 134 -21.35 45.35 9.89
N THR A 135 -20.89 44.44 9.04
CA THR A 135 -20.76 43.03 9.39
C THR A 135 -19.68 42.33 8.59
N VAL A 136 -19.04 41.37 9.25
CA VAL A 136 -18.22 40.31 8.66
C VAL A 136 -18.95 39.00 8.90
N TYR A 137 -19.21 38.21 7.87
CA TYR A 137 -20.06 37.02 7.99
C TYR A 137 -19.58 35.87 7.09
N VAL A 138 -19.98 34.65 7.46
CA VAL A 138 -19.80 33.44 6.64
C VAL A 138 -21.16 32.81 6.36
N LEU A 139 -21.30 32.17 5.20
CA LEU A 139 -22.54 31.51 4.83
C LEU A 139 -22.56 30.05 5.29
N GLY A 140 -23.67 29.63 5.88
CA GLY A 140 -23.81 28.28 6.42
C GLY A 140 -23.00 28.09 7.71
N ILE A 141 -22.40 26.91 7.87
CA ILE A 141 -21.56 26.56 9.03
C ILE A 141 -20.33 25.84 8.48
N PRO A 142 -19.38 26.58 7.88
CA PRO A 142 -18.15 25.98 7.40
C PRO A 142 -17.25 25.56 8.58
N PRO A 143 -16.27 24.66 8.37
CA PRO A 143 -15.43 24.14 9.47
C PRO A 143 -14.71 25.22 10.28
N ASN A 144 -14.22 26.28 9.64
CA ASN A 144 -13.56 27.43 10.28
C ASN A 144 -14.49 28.24 11.19
N ALA A 145 -15.80 28.14 11.01
CA ALA A 145 -16.76 28.87 11.83
C ALA A 145 -17.13 28.15 13.14
N LEU A 146 -16.68 26.90 13.34
CA LEU A 146 -17.01 26.08 14.51
C LEU A 146 -15.95 26.26 15.61
N ALA A 147 -16.39 26.34 16.86
CA ALA A 147 -15.51 26.49 18.02
C ALA A 147 -14.56 25.29 18.18
N GLY A 148 -14.98 24.11 17.75
CA GLY A 148 -14.15 22.92 17.74
C GLY A 148 -13.65 22.53 19.13
N VAL A 149 -12.64 21.67 19.17
CA VAL A 149 -12.07 21.18 20.44
C VAL A 149 -11.32 22.25 21.22
N GLU A 150 -10.81 23.27 20.54
CA GLU A 150 -10.12 24.42 21.12
C GLU A 150 -11.08 25.40 21.82
N LEU A 151 -12.39 25.25 21.60
CA LEU A 151 -13.44 26.11 22.13
C LEU A 151 -13.24 27.60 21.79
N SER A 152 -12.49 27.88 20.74
CA SER A 152 -12.10 29.24 20.35
C SER A 152 -12.12 29.38 18.83
N ILE A 153 -12.41 30.59 18.34
CA ILE A 153 -12.42 30.90 16.91
C ILE A 153 -11.70 32.23 16.72
N LEU A 154 -10.72 32.27 15.82
CA LEU A 154 -10.02 33.50 15.45
C LEU A 154 -11.01 34.49 14.80
N ILE A 155 -11.04 35.74 15.26
CA ILE A 155 -11.94 36.78 14.73
C ILE A 155 -11.21 37.99 14.14
N ALA A 156 -9.95 38.20 14.52
CA ALA A 156 -9.09 39.22 13.94
C ALA A 156 -7.61 38.89 14.16
N GLN A 157 -6.77 39.40 13.28
CA GLN A 157 -5.34 39.57 13.51
C GLN A 157 -5.04 41.06 13.48
N VAL A 158 -4.27 41.55 14.45
CA VAL A 158 -3.92 42.98 14.58
C VAL A 158 -2.41 43.08 14.73
N THR A 159 -1.75 43.78 13.81
CA THR A 159 -0.30 44.01 13.88
C THR A 159 -0.05 45.49 14.09
N THR A 160 0.43 45.89 15.26
CA THR A 160 0.53 47.30 15.69
C THR A 160 1.74 47.52 16.59
N CYS A 161 2.19 48.76 16.71
CA CYS A 161 3.36 49.22 17.46
C CYS A 161 3.09 49.70 18.90
N GLY A 162 1.85 49.60 19.37
CA GLY A 162 1.42 50.23 20.62
C GLY A 162 0.05 49.76 21.07
N ASP A 163 -0.39 50.30 22.21
CA ASP A 163 -1.68 49.96 22.81
C ASP A 163 -2.82 50.08 21.78
N TRP A 164 -3.75 49.14 21.82
CA TRP A 164 -4.86 49.11 20.88
C TRP A 164 -6.12 48.56 21.53
N SER A 165 -7.26 48.79 20.88
CA SER A 165 -8.53 48.27 21.35
C SER A 165 -9.41 47.74 20.22
N LEU A 166 -10.34 46.86 20.58
CA LEU A 166 -11.26 46.24 19.63
C LEU A 166 -12.66 46.11 20.22
N GLN A 167 -13.66 46.48 19.41
CA GLN A 167 -15.06 46.28 19.73
C GLN A 167 -15.76 45.62 18.54
N THR A 168 -16.53 44.58 18.80
CA THR A 168 -17.49 44.02 17.85
C THR A 168 -18.54 43.22 18.62
N CYS A 169 -19.73 43.06 18.05
CA CYS A 169 -20.69 42.07 18.54
C CYS A 169 -20.58 40.79 17.73
N ILE A 170 -21.00 39.67 18.32
CA ILE A 170 -20.91 38.35 17.72
C ILE A 170 -22.29 37.72 17.60
N GLN A 171 -22.54 37.06 16.48
CA GLN A 171 -23.74 36.30 16.20
C GLN A 171 -23.38 34.82 16.07
N THR A 172 -23.94 33.99 16.94
CA THR A 172 -23.60 32.57 17.10
C THR A 172 -24.81 31.68 16.82
N PHE A 173 -24.61 30.60 16.06
CA PHE A 173 -25.54 29.47 15.98
C PHE A 173 -25.20 28.46 17.08
N ILE A 174 -26.15 28.28 17.99
CA ILE A 174 -26.00 27.40 19.16
C ILE A 174 -26.02 25.95 18.70
N ASN A 175 -25.01 25.15 19.06
CA ASN A 175 -24.89 23.75 18.62
C ASN A 175 -25.00 23.57 17.09
N ALA A 176 -24.51 24.52 16.31
CA ALA A 176 -24.58 24.51 14.85
C ALA A 176 -26.02 24.42 14.30
N ASP A 177 -27.01 24.88 15.07
CA ASP A 177 -28.40 24.97 14.62
C ASP A 177 -28.69 26.38 14.08
N GLN A 178 -28.84 26.49 12.76
CA GLN A 178 -29.14 27.76 12.09
C GLN A 178 -30.49 28.38 12.48
N THR A 179 -31.34 27.63 13.18
CA THR A 179 -32.61 28.14 13.73
C THR A 179 -32.48 28.66 15.15
N ASN A 180 -31.38 28.35 15.84
CA ASN A 180 -31.09 28.75 17.20
C ASN A 180 -29.94 29.76 17.24
N LEU A 181 -30.31 31.03 17.08
CA LEU A 181 -29.39 32.16 17.03
C LEU A 181 -29.26 32.85 18.38
N ALA A 182 -28.04 33.21 18.76
CA ALA A 182 -27.76 34.14 19.84
C ALA A 182 -26.85 35.28 19.37
N GLN A 183 -27.07 36.48 19.93
CA GLN A 183 -26.25 37.66 19.71
C GLN A 183 -25.69 38.11 21.05
N SER A 184 -24.41 38.49 21.08
CA SER A 184 -23.74 38.98 22.27
C SER A 184 -22.79 40.11 21.91
N CYS A 185 -22.74 41.15 22.75
CA CYS A 185 -21.79 42.26 22.62
C CYS A 185 -20.96 42.29 23.91
N PRO A 186 -19.70 41.83 23.89
CA PRO A 186 -18.82 41.95 25.03
C PRO A 186 -18.42 43.41 25.28
N ASP A 187 -17.86 43.66 26.47
CA ASP A 187 -17.22 44.92 26.80
C ASP A 187 -16.00 45.18 25.88
N LEU A 188 -15.54 46.44 25.85
CA LEU A 188 -14.38 46.86 25.06
C LEU A 188 -13.15 46.02 25.44
N LEU A 189 -12.49 45.47 24.43
CA LEU A 189 -11.21 44.79 24.59
C LEU A 189 -10.09 45.83 24.48
N GLU A 190 -9.35 46.06 25.56
CA GLU A 190 -8.16 46.91 25.61
C GLU A 190 -6.92 46.03 25.76
N VAL A 191 -5.91 46.24 24.90
CA VAL A 191 -4.68 45.45 24.86
C VAL A 191 -3.50 46.38 25.05
N ALA A 192 -2.72 46.13 26.10
CA ALA A 192 -1.48 46.84 26.36
C ALA A 192 -0.35 46.22 25.52
N HIS A 193 0.42 47.08 24.85
CA HIS A 193 1.56 46.68 24.06
C HIS A 193 2.82 46.64 24.95
N PRO A 194 3.68 45.60 24.85
CA PRO A 194 4.90 45.50 25.65
C PRO A 194 5.90 46.65 25.41
N TYR A 195 5.89 47.22 24.21
CA TYR A 195 6.70 48.37 23.81
C TYR A 195 5.82 49.61 23.61
N LEU A 196 6.28 50.76 24.09
CA LEU A 196 5.62 52.05 23.84
C LEU A 196 6.67 53.05 23.35
N ASP A 197 6.43 53.64 22.16
CA ASP A 197 7.36 54.57 21.51
C ASP A 197 8.79 54.00 21.33
N GLY A 198 8.91 52.69 21.14
CA GLY A 198 10.19 51.97 20.94
C GLY A 198 10.92 51.61 22.23
N GLU A 199 10.35 51.91 23.38
CA GLU A 199 10.91 51.56 24.69
C GLU A 199 10.07 50.46 25.32
N CYS A 200 10.72 49.45 25.91
CA CYS A 200 10.01 48.43 26.65
C CYS A 200 9.36 49.01 27.92
N VAL A 201 8.13 48.59 28.22
CA VAL A 201 7.38 49.01 29.42
C VAL A 201 7.88 48.30 30.69
N ASN A 202 8.42 47.09 30.56
CA ASN A 202 8.99 46.29 31.65
C ASN A 202 10.34 45.70 31.25
N ASP A 203 11.40 46.47 31.49
CA ASP A 203 12.80 46.14 31.21
C ASP A 203 13.62 46.39 32.49
N SER A 204 14.04 45.30 33.12
CA SER A 204 14.69 45.29 34.43
C SER A 204 16.17 45.65 34.36
N ASP A 205 16.88 45.30 33.28
CA ASP A 205 18.33 45.47 33.14
C ASP A 205 18.74 46.63 32.21
N GLY A 206 17.79 47.16 31.44
CA GLY A 206 17.90 48.35 30.61
C GLY A 206 18.53 48.09 29.25
N ASP A 207 18.52 46.86 28.76
CA ASP A 207 19.12 46.48 27.48
C ASP A 207 18.22 46.71 26.25
N GLY A 208 16.94 47.08 26.49
CA GLY A 208 15.94 47.36 25.45
C GLY A 208 15.06 46.16 25.08
N VAL A 209 15.28 44.99 25.67
CA VAL A 209 14.41 43.80 25.54
C VAL A 209 13.48 43.74 26.75
N CYS A 210 12.20 43.44 26.54
CA CYS A 210 11.29 43.28 27.68
C CYS A 210 11.57 42.01 28.45
N ASP A 211 11.41 42.04 29.79
CA ASP A 211 11.62 40.90 30.70
C ASP A 211 10.89 39.62 30.23
N GLU A 212 9.70 39.76 29.62
CA GLU A 212 8.92 38.63 29.08
C GLU A 212 9.47 38.03 27.77
N PHE A 213 10.38 38.73 27.10
CA PHE A 213 11.08 38.31 25.88
C PHE A 213 12.58 38.06 26.11
N GLU A 214 13.05 38.19 27.35
CA GLU A 214 14.43 37.87 27.72
C GLU A 214 14.72 36.37 27.55
N ILE A 215 15.83 36.08 26.90
CA ILE A 215 16.39 34.74 26.75
C ILE A 215 17.65 34.70 27.62
N ALA A 216 17.54 34.06 28.78
CA ALA A 216 18.68 33.85 29.66
C ALA A 216 19.74 32.98 28.98
N GLY A 217 20.97 33.46 28.91
CA GLY A 217 22.09 32.71 28.35
C GLY A 217 23.41 33.45 28.50
N CYS A 218 24.47 32.95 27.88
CA CYS A 218 25.74 33.66 27.82
C CYS A 218 25.84 34.39 26.48
N SER A 219 25.95 35.71 26.50
CA SER A 219 26.06 36.54 25.28
C SER A 219 27.51 36.72 24.79
N GLU A 220 28.49 36.14 25.48
CA GLU A 220 29.92 36.26 25.17
C GLU A 220 30.38 35.16 24.17
N PRO A 221 30.77 35.49 22.92
CA PRO A 221 31.13 34.52 21.89
C PRO A 221 32.30 33.60 22.25
N GLU A 222 33.15 34.00 23.19
CA GLU A 222 34.29 33.22 23.66
C GLU A 222 33.91 32.14 24.70
N ALA A 223 32.65 32.09 25.16
CA ALA A 223 32.18 31.09 26.12
C ALA A 223 31.77 29.77 25.44
N CYS A 224 31.97 28.65 26.13
CA CYS A 224 31.59 27.32 25.66
C CYS A 224 30.07 27.12 25.61
N ASN A 225 29.34 27.86 26.44
CA ASN A 225 27.88 27.91 26.48
C ASN A 225 27.33 29.23 25.89
N TYR A 226 28.07 29.84 24.96
CA TYR A 226 27.59 30.99 24.20
C TYR A 226 26.24 30.68 23.53
N GLU A 227 25.25 31.50 23.83
CA GLU A 227 23.91 31.43 23.28
C GLU A 227 23.70 32.71 22.45
N PRO A 228 23.71 32.64 21.11
CA PRO A 228 23.70 33.83 20.25
C PRO A 228 22.42 34.66 20.32
N ASN A 229 21.36 34.09 20.89
CA ASN A 229 20.08 34.74 21.09
C ASN A 229 19.87 35.17 22.55
N ALA A 230 20.89 35.05 23.41
CA ALA A 230 20.76 35.51 24.79
C ALA A 230 20.55 37.02 24.83
N THR A 231 19.44 37.43 25.42
CA THR A 231 19.08 38.82 25.71
C THR A 231 19.08 39.11 27.21
N ASP A 232 19.35 38.10 28.06
CA ASP A 232 19.66 38.29 29.48
C ASP A 232 20.97 37.55 29.77
N ASP A 233 22.01 38.30 30.17
CA ASP A 233 23.28 37.70 30.57
C ASP A 233 23.11 36.99 31.92
N SER A 234 22.97 35.66 31.82
CA SER A 234 22.86 34.74 32.95
C SER A 234 24.04 34.81 33.93
N MET A 235 25.11 35.54 33.60
CA MET A 235 26.39 35.62 34.33
C MET A 235 27.03 34.23 34.56
N ASP A 236 26.60 33.21 33.80
CA ASP A 236 27.03 31.82 33.91
C ASP A 236 27.84 31.38 32.68
N CYS A 237 28.52 32.32 32.02
CA CYS A 237 29.44 32.03 30.92
C CYS A 237 30.56 31.08 31.37
N ASP A 238 30.58 29.87 30.80
CA ASP A 238 31.61 28.85 31.03
C ASP A 238 32.74 29.03 30.01
N TYR A 239 33.96 29.20 30.50
CA TYR A 239 35.18 29.29 29.68
C TYR A 239 36.08 28.05 29.82
N THR A 240 35.63 27.02 30.52
CA THR A 240 36.37 25.76 30.73
C THR A 240 36.00 24.70 29.70
N CYS A 241 36.28 24.99 28.43
CA CYS A 241 35.89 24.10 27.33
C CYS A 241 36.72 22.81 27.34
N TYR A 242 36.14 21.75 27.91
CA TYR A 242 36.67 20.39 27.85
C TYR A 242 36.34 19.75 26.49
N GLY A 243 37.30 19.01 25.95
CA GLY A 243 37.11 18.22 24.75
C GLY A 243 38.44 17.80 24.14
N CYS A 244 38.39 17.06 23.04
CA CYS A 244 39.61 16.65 22.36
C CYS A 244 40.28 17.83 21.64
N ILE A 245 41.53 18.12 22.02
CA ILE A 245 42.34 19.20 21.41
C ILE A 245 43.26 18.71 20.29
N GLU A 246 43.27 17.41 20.00
CA GLU A 246 44.15 16.79 19.01
C GLU A 246 43.50 16.84 17.62
N GLU A 247 44.03 17.65 16.71
CA GLU A 247 43.49 17.85 15.33
C GLU A 247 43.34 16.54 14.53
N GLY A 248 44.06 15.49 14.89
CA GLY A 248 44.00 14.18 14.25
C GLY A 248 42.93 13.23 14.79
N ALA A 249 42.14 13.65 15.78
CA ALA A 249 41.07 12.84 16.34
C ALA A 249 39.73 13.10 15.62
N CYS A 250 38.90 12.07 15.55
CA CYS A 250 37.57 12.09 14.96
C CYS A 250 36.60 13.06 15.67
N ASN A 251 36.79 13.26 16.96
CA ASN A 251 36.01 14.19 17.78
C ASN A 251 36.80 15.45 18.17
N TYR A 252 37.77 15.86 17.33
CA TYR A 252 38.49 17.11 17.53
C TYR A 252 37.51 18.29 17.70
N ASN A 253 37.68 19.03 18.79
CA ASN A 253 36.87 20.17 19.12
C ASN A 253 37.74 21.44 19.10
N SER A 254 37.52 22.30 18.10
CA SER A 254 38.31 23.53 17.93
C SER A 254 38.06 24.60 19.01
N ILE A 255 36.98 24.50 19.80
CA ILE A 255 36.74 25.39 20.93
C ILE A 255 37.28 24.83 22.25
N ALA A 256 37.68 23.55 22.30
CA ALA A 256 38.27 22.96 23.50
C ALA A 256 39.63 23.59 23.79
N THR A 257 39.81 24.03 25.04
CA THR A 257 41.09 24.59 25.53
C THR A 257 41.77 23.66 26.52
N VAL A 258 41.05 22.65 27.02
CA VAL A 258 41.54 21.65 27.97
C VAL A 258 41.21 20.26 27.44
N ASP A 259 42.23 19.45 27.21
CA ASP A 259 42.07 18.03 26.88
C ASP A 259 41.40 17.27 28.03
N ASP A 260 40.32 16.57 27.72
CA ASP A 260 39.59 15.72 28.66
C ASP A 260 39.93 14.23 28.49
N GLY A 261 40.83 13.89 27.57
CA GLY A 261 41.25 12.52 27.27
C GLY A 261 40.20 11.71 26.51
N THR A 262 39.19 12.35 25.92
CA THR A 262 38.13 11.69 25.13
C THR A 262 38.45 11.56 23.64
N CYS A 263 39.65 11.96 23.19
CA CYS A 263 40.06 11.86 21.79
C CYS A 263 39.83 10.45 21.21
N ASP A 264 38.98 10.38 20.19
CA ASP A 264 38.61 9.18 19.47
C ASP A 264 39.34 9.15 18.12
N TYR A 265 39.93 8.01 17.77
CA TYR A 265 40.66 7.80 16.52
C TYR A 265 40.06 6.68 15.69
N LEU A 266 38.91 6.14 16.09
CA LEU A 266 38.29 4.96 15.46
C LEU A 266 36.95 5.29 14.80
N SER A 267 36.18 6.26 15.30
CA SER A 267 34.84 6.54 14.74
C SER A 267 34.83 7.09 13.31
N CYS A 268 35.91 7.73 12.89
CA CYS A 268 36.15 8.24 11.54
C CYS A 268 37.25 7.48 10.80
N ALA A 269 37.63 6.31 11.33
CA ALA A 269 38.59 5.43 10.71
C ALA A 269 37.86 4.49 9.75
N GLY A 270 38.36 4.41 8.52
CA GLY A 270 37.76 3.58 7.47
C GLY A 270 38.65 3.54 6.23
N CYS A 271 38.14 2.90 5.19
CA CYS A 271 38.86 2.83 3.92
C CYS A 271 38.72 4.14 3.13
N MET A 272 39.82 4.88 2.92
CA MET A 272 39.83 6.13 2.17
C MET A 272 40.13 5.94 0.68
N ASN A 273 40.33 4.70 0.22
CA ASN A 273 40.60 4.40 -1.18
C ASN A 273 39.32 4.40 -2.02
N SER A 274 39.14 5.40 -2.88
CA SER A 274 37.95 5.56 -3.73
C SER A 274 37.70 4.43 -4.75
N MET A 275 38.65 3.50 -4.91
CA MET A 275 38.48 2.31 -5.75
C MET A 275 38.07 1.06 -4.95
N ALA A 276 38.00 1.14 -3.63
CA ALA A 276 37.58 0.04 -2.78
C ALA A 276 36.07 -0.08 -2.69
N CYS A 277 35.60 -1.30 -2.48
CA CYS A 277 34.19 -1.65 -2.36
C CYS A 277 33.58 -1.24 -1.02
N ASN A 278 34.40 -1.11 0.02
CA ASN A 278 34.04 -0.55 1.31
C ASN A 278 34.62 0.87 1.49
N PHE A 279 34.80 1.62 0.40
CA PHE A 279 35.22 3.02 0.48
C PHE A 279 34.25 3.81 1.38
N ASP A 280 34.80 4.42 2.41
CA ASP A 280 34.10 5.29 3.33
C ASP A 280 34.48 6.74 2.97
N ILE A 281 33.49 7.50 2.50
CA ILE A 281 33.69 8.90 2.12
C ILE A 281 33.83 9.83 3.33
N ASP A 282 33.31 9.41 4.48
CA ASP A 282 33.35 10.17 5.73
C ASP A 282 34.58 9.83 6.57
N ALA A 283 35.31 8.76 6.19
CA ALA A 283 36.57 8.41 6.82
C ALA A 283 37.63 9.50 6.59
N THR A 284 38.21 9.97 7.69
CA THR A 284 39.34 10.92 7.68
C THR A 284 40.64 10.27 8.13
N ILE A 285 40.57 9.03 8.63
CA ILE A 285 41.70 8.20 9.06
C ILE A 285 41.67 6.89 8.27
N GLU A 286 42.77 6.57 7.58
CA GLU A 286 42.91 5.30 6.85
C GLU A 286 43.20 4.15 7.82
N ASP A 287 42.31 3.15 7.86
CA ASP A 287 42.39 2.02 8.79
C ASP A 287 42.93 0.73 8.16
N SER A 288 43.29 0.76 6.86
CA SER A 288 43.78 -0.39 6.10
C SER A 288 42.77 -1.54 5.96
N THR A 289 41.47 -1.28 6.10
CA THR A 289 40.40 -2.28 5.90
C THR A 289 39.88 -2.34 4.46
N CYS A 290 40.46 -1.57 3.53
CA CYS A 290 40.03 -1.53 2.13
C CYS A 290 39.94 -2.91 1.47
N ILE A 291 38.79 -3.18 0.84
CA ILE A 291 38.48 -4.37 0.03
C ILE A 291 38.42 -3.92 -1.44
N LEU A 292 39.30 -4.45 -2.28
CA LEU A 292 39.42 -4.08 -3.70
C LEU A 292 38.90 -5.18 -4.62
N PRO A 293 38.44 -4.83 -5.84
CA PRO A 293 38.18 -5.83 -6.86
C PRO A 293 39.41 -6.72 -7.13
N GLY A 294 39.21 -8.03 -7.09
CA GLY A 294 40.25 -9.07 -7.17
C GLY A 294 40.77 -9.58 -5.83
N ASP A 295 40.34 -8.99 -4.70
CA ASP A 295 40.63 -9.55 -3.39
C ASP A 295 39.85 -10.86 -3.18
N PRO A 296 40.46 -11.87 -2.53
CA PRO A 296 39.78 -13.12 -2.22
C PRO A 296 38.66 -12.89 -1.23
N CYS A 297 37.53 -13.54 -1.46
CA CYS A 297 36.37 -13.49 -0.57
C CYS A 297 35.76 -14.89 -0.41
N ASP A 298 34.65 -14.98 0.31
CA ASP A 298 33.83 -16.20 0.45
C ASP A 298 32.38 -15.75 0.33
N ASP A 299 31.70 -16.16 -0.74
CA ASP A 299 30.30 -15.78 -1.00
C ASP A 299 29.30 -16.63 -0.19
N GLY A 300 29.81 -17.61 0.58
CA GLY A 300 29.04 -18.52 1.41
C GLY A 300 28.39 -19.66 0.64
N TYR A 301 28.65 -19.79 -0.66
CA TYR A 301 28.11 -20.86 -1.48
C TYR A 301 29.15 -21.97 -1.68
N GLU A 302 28.81 -23.20 -1.27
CA GLU A 302 29.76 -24.33 -1.34
C GLU A 302 30.04 -24.82 -2.78
N ASN A 303 29.26 -24.38 -3.77
CA ASN A 303 29.33 -24.85 -5.16
C ASN A 303 30.07 -23.89 -6.10
N SER A 304 30.47 -22.72 -5.60
CA SER A 304 31.34 -21.76 -6.26
C SER A 304 32.80 -22.06 -5.90
N ILE A 305 33.72 -21.68 -6.80
CA ILE A 305 35.17 -21.79 -6.54
C ILE A 305 35.87 -20.50 -6.92
N ASN A 306 36.98 -20.22 -6.21
CA ASN A 306 37.83 -19.04 -6.40
C ASN A 306 37.06 -17.73 -6.30
N ASP A 307 36.39 -17.52 -5.18
CA ASP A 307 35.56 -16.34 -4.99
C ASP A 307 36.46 -15.11 -4.83
N GLU A 308 36.14 -14.11 -5.65
CA GLU A 308 36.87 -12.85 -5.68
C GLU A 308 35.87 -11.71 -5.72
N ILE A 309 36.25 -10.58 -5.14
CA ILE A 309 35.46 -9.36 -5.22
C ILE A 309 35.44 -8.88 -6.67
N GLN A 310 34.26 -8.82 -7.25
CA GLN A 310 34.09 -8.40 -8.63
C GLN A 310 34.17 -6.87 -8.77
N PRO A 311 34.33 -6.32 -9.99
CA PRO A 311 34.25 -4.87 -10.22
C PRO A 311 32.92 -4.24 -9.80
N SER A 312 31.86 -5.05 -9.65
CA SER A 312 30.55 -4.66 -9.11
C SER A 312 30.50 -4.65 -7.58
N CYS A 313 31.61 -4.99 -6.90
CA CYS A 313 31.71 -5.12 -5.44
C CYS A 313 30.88 -6.24 -4.82
N GLU A 314 30.52 -7.23 -5.63
CA GLU A 314 29.93 -8.47 -5.17
C GLU A 314 31.02 -9.53 -5.02
N CYS A 315 30.96 -10.32 -3.96
CA CYS A 315 31.74 -11.55 -3.87
C CYS A 315 31.07 -12.61 -4.74
N GLN A 316 31.77 -13.12 -5.75
CA GLN A 316 31.25 -14.16 -6.63
C GLN A 316 32.37 -15.13 -6.99
N GLY A 317 32.10 -16.42 -6.86
CA GLY A 317 32.94 -17.48 -7.43
C GLY A 317 32.48 -17.97 -8.81
N ILE A 318 33.27 -18.87 -9.39
CA ILE A 318 32.96 -19.53 -10.67
C ILE A 318 32.14 -20.80 -10.39
N GLY A 319 30.99 -20.93 -11.05
CA GLY A 319 30.05 -22.02 -10.77
C GLY A 319 29.09 -22.29 -11.93
N CYS A 320 28.05 -23.08 -11.66
CA CYS A 320 27.03 -23.39 -12.65
C CYS A 320 25.80 -22.50 -12.46
N ASN A 321 25.46 -21.67 -13.44
CA ASN A 321 24.27 -20.80 -13.38
C ASN A 321 23.07 -21.35 -14.18
N ASP A 322 23.09 -22.64 -14.50
CA ASP A 322 22.01 -23.31 -15.21
C ASP A 322 20.94 -23.81 -14.22
N PRO A 323 19.69 -23.28 -14.25
CA PRO A 323 18.61 -23.70 -13.35
C PRO A 323 18.31 -25.20 -13.38
N ASP A 324 18.65 -25.88 -14.47
CA ASP A 324 18.42 -27.32 -14.65
C ASP A 324 19.56 -28.19 -14.10
N ALA A 325 20.65 -27.57 -13.60
CA ALA A 325 21.76 -28.29 -13.00
C ALA A 325 21.58 -28.56 -11.50
N CYS A 326 22.08 -29.69 -11.03
CA CYS A 326 22.03 -30.09 -9.62
C CYS A 326 22.91 -29.26 -8.69
N ASN A 327 23.94 -28.59 -9.23
CA ASN A 327 24.76 -27.62 -8.51
C ASN A 327 24.49 -26.20 -9.03
N TYR A 328 23.24 -25.93 -9.40
CA TYR A 328 22.80 -24.60 -9.81
C TYR A 328 23.09 -23.57 -8.71
N GLU A 329 23.70 -22.49 -9.13
CA GLU A 329 23.98 -21.32 -8.32
C GLU A 329 23.62 -20.06 -9.11
N PRO A 330 22.60 -19.30 -8.68
CA PRO A 330 22.02 -18.22 -9.48
C PRO A 330 22.99 -17.06 -9.76
N ASN A 331 23.95 -16.84 -8.87
CA ASN A 331 24.82 -15.66 -8.88
C ASN A 331 26.29 -16.00 -9.19
N ALA A 332 26.60 -17.26 -9.51
CA ALA A 332 27.96 -17.66 -9.85
C ALA A 332 28.37 -17.15 -11.23
N ILE A 333 29.66 -16.86 -11.40
CA ILE A 333 30.27 -16.58 -12.70
C ILE A 333 30.12 -17.85 -13.56
N PRO A 334 29.40 -17.78 -14.70
CA PRO A 334 28.90 -18.96 -15.38
C PRO A 334 30.01 -19.79 -16.03
N ASN A 335 30.09 -21.06 -15.64
CA ASN A 335 30.95 -22.06 -16.25
C ASN A 335 30.21 -23.39 -16.44
N ALA A 336 29.71 -23.61 -17.67
CA ALA A 336 28.98 -24.82 -18.04
C ALA A 336 29.75 -26.14 -17.81
N SER A 337 31.08 -26.09 -17.74
CA SER A 337 31.90 -27.30 -17.49
C SER A 337 31.80 -27.78 -16.03
N LEU A 338 31.30 -26.95 -15.13
CA LEU A 338 31.07 -27.28 -13.72
C LEU A 338 29.65 -27.78 -13.46
N CYS A 339 28.72 -27.63 -14.43
CA CYS A 339 27.34 -28.06 -14.26
C CYS A 339 27.21 -29.59 -14.19
N ASN A 340 26.52 -30.06 -13.15
CA ASN A 340 26.21 -31.47 -12.93
C ASN A 340 24.72 -31.71 -13.16
N TYR A 341 24.36 -32.71 -13.96
CA TYR A 341 22.97 -33.05 -14.28
C TYR A 341 22.65 -34.50 -13.92
N ILE A 342 21.37 -34.80 -13.70
CA ILE A 342 20.92 -36.19 -13.57
C ILE A 342 21.06 -36.89 -14.93
N THR A 343 21.64 -38.09 -14.90
CA THR A 343 21.74 -38.93 -16.11
C THR A 343 20.35 -39.45 -16.47
N LEU A 344 19.87 -39.13 -17.66
CA LEU A 344 18.57 -39.58 -18.15
C LEU A 344 18.66 -40.99 -18.74
N PHE A 345 17.61 -41.78 -18.51
CA PHE A 345 17.42 -43.12 -19.06
C PHE A 345 16.11 -43.20 -19.85
N ALA A 346 15.81 -44.36 -20.42
CA ALA A 346 14.55 -44.60 -21.12
C ALA A 346 13.61 -45.47 -20.27
N ILE A 347 12.31 -45.15 -20.31
CA ILE A 347 11.25 -46.01 -19.75
C ILE A 347 11.14 -47.29 -20.60
N SER A 348 10.91 -48.42 -19.94
CA SER A 348 10.66 -49.73 -20.55
C SER A 348 9.29 -50.29 -20.15
N GLY A 349 8.52 -50.79 -21.11
CA GLY A 349 7.21 -51.40 -20.88
C GLY A 349 6.48 -51.74 -22.18
N GLU A 350 5.18 -52.07 -22.09
CA GLU A 350 4.35 -52.41 -23.26
C GLU A 350 4.01 -51.16 -24.09
N VAL A 351 4.34 -51.19 -25.38
CA VAL A 351 4.12 -50.08 -26.33
C VAL A 351 2.68 -50.10 -26.86
N ASN A 352 2.03 -51.27 -26.91
CA ASN A 352 0.65 -51.42 -27.39
C ASN A 352 -0.26 -52.03 -26.31
N PRO A 353 -0.50 -51.34 -25.18
CA PRO A 353 -1.31 -51.87 -24.10
C PRO A 353 -2.77 -52.02 -24.52
N THR A 354 -3.45 -53.05 -24.00
CA THR A 354 -4.89 -53.23 -24.20
C THR A 354 -5.67 -52.49 -23.11
N ALA A 355 -6.72 -51.75 -23.49
CA ALA A 355 -7.52 -50.99 -22.54
C ALA A 355 -8.14 -51.91 -21.45
N ASN A 356 -8.27 -51.39 -20.23
CA ASN A 356 -8.76 -52.08 -19.03
C ASN A 356 -7.90 -53.26 -18.55
N MET A 357 -6.67 -53.40 -19.05
CA MET A 357 -5.67 -54.33 -18.52
C MET A 357 -4.55 -53.53 -17.84
N LEU A 358 -3.93 -54.16 -16.84
CA LEU A 358 -2.83 -53.59 -16.08
C LEU A 358 -1.49 -53.97 -16.71
N PHE A 359 -0.64 -52.99 -16.95
CA PHE A 359 0.72 -53.19 -17.46
C PHE A 359 1.74 -52.50 -16.56
N SER A 360 2.92 -53.12 -16.42
CA SER A 360 4.02 -52.58 -15.64
C SER A 360 5.01 -51.85 -16.54
N TYR A 361 5.49 -50.71 -16.07
CA TYR A 361 6.52 -49.88 -16.70
C TYR A 361 7.66 -49.68 -15.70
N SER A 362 8.88 -49.55 -16.20
CA SER A 362 10.08 -49.41 -15.38
C SER A 362 11.01 -48.36 -15.96
N TYR A 363 11.68 -47.63 -15.08
CA TYR A 363 12.76 -46.71 -15.38
C TYR A 363 14.00 -47.17 -14.61
N PRO A 364 15.23 -47.12 -15.17
CA PRO A 364 16.42 -47.55 -14.44
C PRO A 364 16.57 -46.88 -13.07
N ASN A 365 16.64 -47.70 -12.02
CA ASN A 365 16.70 -47.21 -10.65
C ASN A 365 18.10 -46.67 -10.31
N THR A 366 18.13 -45.41 -9.87
CA THR A 366 19.27 -44.73 -9.28
C THR A 366 19.09 -44.78 -7.77
N SER A 367 20.08 -45.33 -7.07
CA SER A 367 19.98 -45.55 -5.61
C SER A 367 19.71 -44.25 -4.86
N GLY A 368 18.58 -44.20 -4.14
CA GLY A 368 18.18 -43.06 -3.31
C GLY A 368 17.35 -42.00 -4.04
N SER A 369 17.07 -42.19 -5.34
CA SER A 369 16.15 -41.33 -6.09
C SER A 369 14.68 -41.70 -5.85
N THR A 370 13.81 -40.71 -6.02
CA THR A 370 12.35 -40.84 -6.09
C THR A 370 11.86 -40.47 -7.48
N TYR A 371 10.74 -41.04 -7.91
CA TYR A 371 10.24 -40.91 -9.28
C TYR A 371 8.79 -40.43 -9.28
N ASP A 372 8.52 -39.33 -9.97
CA ASP A 372 7.18 -38.80 -10.16
C ASP A 372 6.65 -39.20 -11.53
N TRP A 373 5.54 -39.94 -11.57
CA TRP A 373 4.99 -40.48 -12.81
C TRP A 373 3.70 -39.76 -13.22
N VAL A 374 3.54 -39.49 -14.51
CA VAL A 374 2.35 -38.81 -15.06
C VAL A 374 1.86 -39.54 -16.30
N SER A 375 0.55 -39.79 -16.39
CA SER A 375 -0.10 -40.45 -17.53
C SER A 375 -1.29 -39.65 -18.08
N THR A 376 -1.51 -39.71 -19.41
CA THR A 376 -2.58 -38.93 -20.08
C THR A 376 -3.85 -39.72 -20.39
N SER A 377 -3.74 -41.03 -20.61
CA SER A 377 -4.85 -41.93 -21.00
C SER A 377 -4.83 -43.25 -20.21
N GLY A 378 -4.27 -43.22 -19.02
CA GLY A 378 -4.18 -44.34 -18.10
C GLY A 378 -4.15 -43.85 -16.66
N ASP A 379 -4.54 -44.73 -15.75
CA ASP A 379 -4.51 -44.48 -14.32
C ASP A 379 -3.33 -45.26 -13.71
N ILE A 380 -2.45 -44.55 -13.00
CA ILE A 380 -1.39 -45.17 -12.23
C ILE A 380 -2.01 -45.78 -10.97
N THR A 381 -1.91 -47.10 -10.82
CA THR A 381 -2.62 -47.84 -9.75
C THR A 381 -1.70 -48.28 -8.62
N ASP A 382 -0.39 -48.34 -8.85
CA ASP A 382 0.62 -48.73 -7.85
C ASP A 382 2.03 -48.31 -8.31
N GLY A 383 2.97 -48.16 -7.36
CA GLY A 383 4.38 -47.89 -7.65
C GLY A 383 4.80 -46.42 -7.71
N GLU A 384 3.91 -45.47 -7.41
CA GLU A 384 4.26 -44.04 -7.33
C GLU A 384 5.41 -43.76 -6.37
N GLY A 385 6.31 -42.84 -6.77
CA GLY A 385 7.53 -42.54 -6.02
C GLY A 385 8.67 -43.54 -6.27
N THR A 386 8.45 -44.63 -7.00
CA THR A 386 9.45 -45.69 -7.25
C THR A 386 9.82 -45.82 -8.72
N SER A 387 10.92 -46.52 -9.01
CA SER A 387 11.42 -46.74 -10.38
C SER A 387 10.48 -47.59 -11.25
N ASP A 388 9.45 -48.20 -10.67
CA ASP A 388 8.56 -49.14 -11.34
C ASP A 388 7.10 -48.80 -11.02
N VAL A 389 6.24 -48.76 -12.04
CA VAL A 389 4.85 -48.31 -11.93
C VAL A 389 3.89 -49.26 -12.64
N ASN A 390 2.68 -49.42 -12.12
CA ASN A 390 1.60 -50.16 -12.76
C ASN A 390 0.53 -49.22 -13.29
N VAL A 391 0.22 -49.31 -14.59
CA VAL A 391 -0.72 -48.41 -15.27
C VAL A 391 -1.89 -49.21 -15.86
N SER A 392 -3.11 -48.76 -15.57
CA SER A 392 -4.35 -49.23 -16.18
C SER A 392 -4.77 -48.28 -17.29
N TRP A 393 -4.56 -48.68 -18.55
CA TRP A 393 -4.90 -47.84 -19.71
C TRP A 393 -6.39 -47.89 -20.05
N TRP A 394 -6.96 -46.78 -20.51
CA TRP A 394 -8.35 -46.69 -20.93
C TRP A 394 -8.49 -46.02 -22.31
N GLY A 395 -9.64 -46.19 -22.96
CA GLY A 395 -9.89 -45.63 -24.30
C GLY A 395 -9.19 -46.38 -25.44
N GLY A 396 -8.74 -45.65 -26.47
CA GLY A 396 -8.02 -46.18 -27.61
C GLY A 396 -7.27 -45.09 -28.39
N GLY A 397 -6.14 -45.44 -29.00
CA GLY A 397 -5.25 -44.49 -29.69
C GLY A 397 -4.02 -44.10 -28.87
N ALA A 398 -3.43 -42.94 -29.16
CA ALA A 398 -2.17 -42.53 -28.53
C ALA A 398 -2.33 -42.12 -27.05
N GLY A 399 -1.37 -42.51 -26.22
CA GLY A 399 -1.21 -42.09 -24.83
C GLY A 399 0.27 -41.90 -24.48
N PHE A 400 0.54 -41.23 -23.36
CA PHE A 400 1.91 -41.03 -22.85
C PHE A 400 1.99 -41.40 -21.38
N LEU A 401 3.16 -41.92 -20.99
CA LEU A 401 3.61 -42.10 -19.62
C LEU A 401 4.95 -41.36 -19.47
N CYS A 402 5.01 -40.38 -18.58
CA CYS A 402 6.21 -39.60 -18.32
C CYS A 402 6.72 -39.82 -16.90
N VAL A 403 8.03 -39.67 -16.70
CA VAL A 403 8.67 -39.78 -15.39
C VAL A 403 9.66 -38.64 -15.18
N THR A 404 9.65 -38.07 -13.98
CA THR A 404 10.66 -37.13 -13.50
C THR A 404 11.42 -37.76 -12.33
N GLU A 405 12.73 -37.95 -12.49
CA GLU A 405 13.60 -38.46 -11.42
C GLU A 405 14.09 -37.32 -10.52
N THR A 406 14.00 -37.50 -9.20
CA THR A 406 14.59 -36.61 -8.20
C THR A 406 15.57 -37.40 -7.32
N ASN A 407 16.83 -36.98 -7.26
CA ASN A 407 17.84 -37.67 -6.46
C ASN A 407 17.69 -37.36 -4.95
N SER A 408 18.43 -38.08 -4.09
CA SER A 408 18.39 -37.87 -2.63
C SER A 408 18.82 -36.48 -2.16
N GLY A 409 19.50 -35.70 -3.02
CA GLY A 409 19.90 -34.32 -2.76
C GLY A 409 18.84 -33.28 -3.15
N GLY A 410 17.67 -33.70 -3.66
CA GLY A 410 16.58 -32.81 -4.05
C GLY A 410 16.70 -32.21 -5.45
N CYS A 411 17.70 -32.60 -6.24
CA CYS A 411 17.80 -32.23 -7.65
C CYS A 411 16.85 -33.08 -8.49
N SER A 412 16.11 -32.46 -9.41
CA SER A 412 15.23 -33.15 -10.37
C SER A 412 15.80 -33.04 -11.78
N GLY A 413 15.70 -34.12 -12.55
CA GLY A 413 16.10 -34.14 -13.96
C GLY A 413 14.99 -33.67 -14.89
N GLU A 414 15.28 -33.63 -16.20
CA GLU A 414 14.25 -33.40 -17.22
C GLU A 414 13.21 -34.55 -17.27
N GLU A 415 11.98 -34.22 -17.66
CA GLU A 415 10.89 -35.19 -17.85
C GLU A 415 11.16 -36.12 -19.05
N VAL A 416 11.13 -37.43 -18.82
CA VAL A 416 11.27 -38.45 -19.87
C VAL A 416 9.91 -39.08 -20.16
N CYS A 417 9.45 -39.01 -21.41
CA CYS A 417 8.15 -39.55 -21.83
C CYS A 417 8.26 -40.81 -22.70
N PHE A 418 7.34 -41.73 -22.49
CA PHE A 418 7.15 -42.98 -23.22
C PHE A 418 5.78 -42.99 -23.91
N SER A 419 5.79 -43.12 -25.23
CA SER A 419 4.57 -43.14 -26.04
C SER A 419 3.99 -44.56 -26.14
N VAL A 420 2.69 -44.69 -25.92
CA VAL A 420 1.94 -45.94 -26.10
C VAL A 420 0.82 -45.78 -27.12
N ASN A 421 0.43 -46.89 -27.76
CA ASN A 421 -0.73 -46.96 -28.63
C ASN A 421 -1.76 -47.96 -28.07
N ILE A 422 -2.79 -47.43 -27.42
CA ILE A 422 -3.76 -48.17 -26.65
C ILE A 422 -4.73 -48.89 -27.60
N SER A 423 -4.76 -50.22 -27.49
CA SER A 423 -5.72 -51.06 -28.20
C SER A 423 -7.05 -51.05 -27.43
N ALA A 424 -8.06 -50.39 -28.00
CA ALA A 424 -9.40 -50.38 -27.41
C ALA A 424 -9.99 -51.81 -27.37
N VAL A 425 -10.61 -52.15 -26.24
CA VAL A 425 -11.46 -53.36 -26.16
C VAL A 425 -12.83 -52.98 -26.73
N SER A 426 -13.02 -53.15 -28.04
CA SER A 426 -14.31 -52.96 -28.72
C SER A 426 -14.97 -54.32 -29.03
N ILE A 427 -16.26 -54.43 -28.71
CA ILE A 427 -17.21 -55.35 -29.36
C ILE A 427 -17.92 -54.48 -30.39
N ASP A 428 -17.77 -54.76 -31.68
CA ASP A 428 -18.45 -54.02 -32.77
C ASP A 428 -19.98 -54.12 -32.62
N GLU A 429 -20.57 -53.17 -31.90
CA GLU A 429 -21.99 -52.82 -31.96
C GLU A 429 -22.11 -51.44 -32.63
N LEU A 430 -22.99 -51.34 -33.62
CA LEU A 430 -23.52 -50.11 -34.23
C LEU A 430 -22.82 -49.59 -35.50
N GLU A 431 -22.86 -50.39 -36.56
CA GLU A 431 -23.23 -49.84 -37.87
C GLU A 431 -24.58 -50.43 -38.33
N ASP A 432 -25.31 -49.62 -39.11
CA ASP A 432 -26.65 -49.87 -39.62
C ASP A 432 -26.67 -51.22 -40.36
N GLY A 433 -27.44 -52.19 -39.85
CA GLY A 433 -27.21 -53.61 -40.10
C GLY A 433 -28.37 -54.24 -40.84
N ASP A 434 -28.08 -55.32 -41.56
CA ASP A 434 -28.96 -55.99 -42.53
C ASP A 434 -30.33 -56.43 -41.99
N PHE A 435 -30.54 -56.38 -40.67
CA PHE A 435 -31.82 -56.67 -40.03
C PHE A 435 -32.07 -55.84 -38.76
N MET A 436 -33.35 -55.55 -38.53
CA MET A 436 -33.89 -54.93 -37.32
C MET A 436 -34.55 -55.97 -36.43
N VAL A 437 -34.49 -55.75 -35.11
CA VAL A 437 -35.13 -56.60 -34.11
C VAL A 437 -35.88 -55.75 -33.09
N PHE A 438 -37.17 -56.02 -32.88
CA PHE A 438 -37.99 -55.29 -31.92
C PHE A 438 -39.20 -56.12 -31.43
N PRO A 439 -39.75 -55.85 -30.24
CA PRO A 439 -39.21 -54.93 -29.24
C PRO A 439 -37.96 -55.52 -28.57
N SER A 440 -37.02 -54.66 -28.18
CA SER A 440 -35.97 -54.98 -27.22
C SER A 440 -36.07 -53.90 -26.13
N PRO A 441 -36.54 -54.23 -24.91
CA PRO A 441 -36.74 -55.58 -24.38
C PRO A 441 -38.03 -56.29 -24.82
N ALA A 442 -38.01 -57.63 -24.93
CA ALA A 442 -39.18 -58.47 -25.22
C ALA A 442 -39.43 -59.53 -24.13
N SER A 443 -40.70 -59.84 -23.83
CA SER A 443 -41.08 -60.87 -22.84
C SER A 443 -41.76 -62.11 -23.42
N THR A 444 -42.35 -62.01 -24.63
CA THR A 444 -43.05 -63.14 -25.26
C THR A 444 -42.61 -63.38 -26.69
N ASP A 445 -42.67 -62.36 -27.54
CA ASP A 445 -42.35 -62.47 -28.97
C ASP A 445 -41.38 -61.35 -29.39
N VAL A 446 -40.53 -61.67 -30.36
CA VAL A 446 -39.59 -60.74 -31.00
C VAL A 446 -39.83 -60.75 -32.51
N HIS A 447 -39.98 -59.57 -33.09
CA HIS A 447 -40.13 -59.35 -34.52
C HIS A 447 -38.80 -59.00 -35.15
N ILE A 448 -38.52 -59.63 -36.29
CA ILE A 448 -37.27 -59.48 -37.03
C ILE A 448 -37.60 -59.12 -38.47
N ILE A 449 -37.01 -58.03 -38.96
CA ILE A 449 -37.17 -57.53 -40.34
C ILE A 449 -35.80 -57.43 -41.00
N ILE A 450 -35.61 -58.12 -42.13
CA ILE A 450 -34.38 -58.04 -42.95
C ILE A 450 -34.53 -56.87 -43.93
N GLN A 451 -33.63 -55.88 -43.88
CA GLN A 451 -33.79 -54.61 -44.58
C GLN A 451 -33.43 -54.66 -46.09
N ASN A 452 -32.62 -55.63 -46.54
CA ASN A 452 -32.09 -55.68 -47.91
C ASN A 452 -32.66 -56.79 -48.83
N GLY A 453 -33.78 -57.42 -48.46
CA GLY A 453 -34.62 -58.20 -49.39
C GLY A 453 -34.07 -59.55 -49.90
N VAL A 454 -32.98 -60.07 -49.34
CA VAL A 454 -32.47 -61.42 -49.68
C VAL A 454 -33.30 -62.49 -48.96
N GLY A 455 -34.13 -63.21 -49.71
CA GLY A 455 -35.29 -63.98 -49.25
C GLY A 455 -35.08 -65.28 -48.45
N SER A 456 -34.11 -65.37 -47.53
CA SER A 456 -34.13 -66.24 -46.32
C SER A 456 -32.76 -66.29 -45.65
N GLY A 457 -32.75 -66.44 -44.31
CA GLY A 457 -31.52 -66.48 -43.50
C GLY A 457 -31.63 -67.45 -42.33
N GLU A 458 -30.49 -67.78 -41.72
CA GLU A 458 -30.45 -68.58 -40.49
C GLU A 458 -30.05 -67.70 -39.31
N LEU A 459 -30.91 -67.66 -38.29
CA LEU A 459 -30.68 -66.91 -37.05
C LEU A 459 -30.21 -67.85 -35.94
N PHE A 460 -29.13 -67.44 -35.29
CA PHE A 460 -28.55 -68.08 -34.13
C PHE A 460 -28.72 -67.17 -32.90
N ILE A 461 -29.44 -67.63 -31.90
CA ILE A 461 -29.61 -66.94 -30.62
C ILE A 461 -28.62 -67.53 -29.64
N ARG A 462 -27.77 -66.69 -29.05
CA ARG A 462 -26.74 -67.07 -28.08
C ARG A 462 -26.95 -66.35 -26.76
N ASP A 463 -26.70 -67.03 -25.64
CA ASP A 463 -26.73 -66.39 -24.32
C ASP A 463 -25.49 -65.51 -24.08
N ASN A 464 -25.46 -64.76 -22.97
CA ASN A 464 -24.35 -63.86 -22.60
C ASN A 464 -22.98 -64.56 -22.41
N SER A 465 -22.94 -65.90 -22.40
CA SER A 465 -21.70 -66.69 -22.39
C SER A 465 -21.27 -67.18 -23.79
N GLY A 466 -22.02 -66.81 -24.84
CA GLY A 466 -21.75 -67.17 -26.23
C GLY A 466 -22.29 -68.54 -26.67
N ARG A 467 -22.94 -69.29 -25.75
CA ARG A 467 -23.50 -70.61 -26.04
C ARG A 467 -24.76 -70.48 -26.90
N LEU A 468 -24.85 -71.30 -27.94
CA LEU A 468 -26.02 -71.34 -28.82
C LEU A 468 -27.22 -71.94 -28.09
N VAL A 469 -28.27 -71.14 -27.90
CA VAL A 469 -29.51 -71.54 -27.23
C VAL A 469 -30.63 -71.89 -28.20
N ARG A 470 -30.67 -71.26 -29.37
CA ARG A 470 -31.70 -71.53 -30.39
C ARG A 470 -31.20 -71.22 -31.80
N ARG A 471 -31.71 -71.97 -32.77
CA ARG A 471 -31.50 -71.76 -34.21
C ARG A 471 -32.86 -71.69 -34.90
N CYS A 472 -33.08 -70.67 -35.72
CA CYS A 472 -34.32 -70.42 -36.44
C CYS A 472 -34.04 -70.10 -37.91
N TYR A 473 -34.99 -70.43 -38.80
CA TYR A 473 -34.94 -70.00 -40.19
C TYR A 473 -35.86 -68.80 -40.38
N LEU A 474 -35.31 -67.72 -40.93
CA LEU A 474 -36.02 -66.46 -41.15
C LEU A 474 -36.41 -66.30 -42.62
N GLN A 475 -37.53 -65.62 -42.82
CA GLN A 475 -37.92 -64.96 -44.06
C GLN A 475 -37.76 -63.44 -43.89
N ASN A 476 -38.07 -62.63 -44.91
CA ASN A 476 -37.88 -61.16 -44.86
C ASN A 476 -38.50 -60.49 -43.61
N GLU A 477 -39.64 -60.99 -43.13
CA GLU A 477 -40.23 -60.62 -41.85
C GLU A 477 -40.59 -61.92 -41.11
N THR A 478 -40.19 -62.04 -39.85
CA THR A 478 -40.43 -63.23 -39.03
C THR A 478 -40.62 -62.86 -37.57
N THR A 479 -41.58 -63.51 -36.92
CA THR A 479 -41.82 -63.38 -35.48
C THR A 479 -41.40 -64.67 -34.78
N ILE A 480 -40.59 -64.56 -33.73
CA ILE A 480 -40.11 -65.68 -32.92
C ILE A 480 -40.65 -65.54 -31.50
N ASN A 481 -41.25 -66.61 -30.99
CA ASN A 481 -41.59 -66.71 -29.58
C ASN A 481 -40.32 -67.00 -28.76
N VAL A 482 -40.09 -66.19 -27.73
CA VAL A 482 -38.93 -66.24 -26.83
C VAL A 482 -39.34 -66.39 -25.36
N SER A 483 -40.63 -66.61 -25.08
CA SER A 483 -41.18 -66.71 -23.72
C SER A 483 -40.58 -67.86 -22.88
N ASP A 484 -39.99 -68.86 -23.55
CA ASP A 484 -39.37 -70.01 -22.93
C ASP A 484 -37.87 -69.85 -22.69
N LEU A 485 -37.28 -68.73 -23.12
CA LEU A 485 -35.89 -68.38 -22.81
C LEU A 485 -35.80 -67.62 -21.48
N PRO A 486 -34.80 -67.90 -20.62
CA PRO A 486 -34.59 -67.14 -19.39
C PRO A 486 -34.36 -65.65 -19.65
N ARG A 487 -34.71 -64.81 -18.67
CA ARG A 487 -34.49 -63.36 -18.72
C ARG A 487 -33.00 -63.04 -18.77
N GLY A 488 -32.59 -62.10 -19.62
CA GLY A 488 -31.18 -61.73 -19.79
C GLY A 488 -30.86 -61.13 -21.16
N ALA A 489 -29.60 -60.79 -21.37
CA ALA A 489 -29.10 -60.32 -22.65
C ALA A 489 -28.72 -61.50 -23.55
N TYR A 490 -29.15 -61.43 -24.80
CA TYR A 490 -28.87 -62.43 -25.84
C TYR A 490 -28.27 -61.77 -27.06
N LEU A 491 -27.40 -62.52 -27.74
CA LEU A 491 -26.81 -62.12 -29.02
C LEU A 491 -27.54 -62.84 -30.15
N PHE A 492 -28.15 -62.07 -31.03
CA PHE A 492 -28.83 -62.54 -32.22
C PHE A 492 -27.85 -62.40 -33.39
N GLN A 493 -27.45 -63.52 -33.96
CA GLN A 493 -26.55 -63.61 -35.10
C GLN A 493 -27.35 -64.07 -36.33
N LEU A 494 -27.45 -63.22 -37.35
CA LEU A 494 -28.08 -63.55 -38.63
C LEU A 494 -27.01 -63.90 -39.67
N ASN A 495 -27.17 -65.05 -40.31
CA ASN A 495 -26.34 -65.45 -41.44
C ASN A 495 -27.21 -65.47 -42.71
N LEU A 496 -26.90 -64.61 -43.69
CA LEU A 496 -27.48 -64.61 -45.03
C LEU A 496 -26.57 -65.37 -46.00
N GLN A 497 -27.14 -65.90 -47.09
CA GLN A 497 -26.34 -66.68 -48.06
C GLN A 497 -25.30 -65.78 -48.74
N ALA A 498 -24.03 -66.02 -48.42
CA ALA A 498 -22.84 -65.37 -48.96
C ALA A 498 -22.47 -63.97 -48.41
N GLU A 499 -22.97 -63.58 -47.23
CA GLU A 499 -22.51 -62.39 -46.49
C GLU A 499 -21.88 -62.76 -45.14
N GLN A 500 -21.11 -61.81 -44.56
CA GLN A 500 -20.59 -61.95 -43.20
C GLN A 500 -21.77 -61.97 -42.19
N PRO A 501 -21.64 -62.69 -41.07
CA PRO A 501 -22.69 -62.76 -40.08
C PRO A 501 -22.92 -61.39 -39.43
N SER A 502 -24.18 -60.98 -39.32
CA SER A 502 -24.58 -59.71 -38.71
C SER A 502 -25.13 -59.95 -37.30
N TYR A 503 -24.82 -59.04 -36.37
CA TYR A 503 -25.10 -59.23 -34.95
C TYR A 503 -25.96 -58.10 -34.36
N ARG A 504 -26.88 -58.48 -33.46
CA ARG A 504 -27.71 -57.57 -32.67
C ARG A 504 -27.88 -58.09 -31.24
N ARG A 505 -27.70 -57.24 -30.24
CA ARG A 505 -28.04 -57.57 -28.85
C ARG A 505 -29.51 -57.29 -28.59
N VAL A 506 -30.18 -58.27 -27.97
CA VAL A 506 -31.60 -58.20 -27.62
C VAL A 506 -31.75 -58.55 -26.13
N ILE A 507 -32.52 -57.74 -25.41
CA ILE A 507 -32.80 -57.97 -23.99
C ILE A 507 -34.14 -58.71 -23.87
N LEU A 508 -34.17 -59.81 -23.12
CA LEU A 508 -35.38 -60.56 -22.81
C LEU A 508 -35.78 -60.37 -21.34
N ASN A 509 -37.05 -60.04 -21.10
CA ASN A 509 -37.60 -59.56 -19.83
C ASN A 509 -38.52 -60.51 -19.09
#